data_AF-A0A6J1WNT5-F1
#
_entry.id   AF-A0A6J1WNT5-F1
#
_cell.length_a   1.000
_cell.length_b   1.000
_cell.length_c   1.000
_cell.angle_alpha   90.00
_cell.angle_beta   90.00
_cell.angle_gamma   90.00
#
_symmetry.space_group_name_H-M   'P 1'
#
loop_
_entity.id
_entity.type
_entity.pdbx_description
1 polymer ?
#
loop_
_entity_poly.entity_id
_entity_poly.type
_entity_poly.pdbx_seq_one_letter_code
_entity_poly.pdbx_strand_id
1 'polypeptide(L)'
;MVSIPLNQEFSTINLSEELDLEDISWPELPWTELNSKKTRIKKSTFEGLLKYKMLKAKIQEIFGLTSENILSNEKSSGQLPNLKFNLAVCIPKPCSVNETFKNLLGGLSEVKLDFTEEYCRLPNDKPWTAVDYVALVIFTIIGVLIFLSTFYDIRHEVILKKDAKTANKLYRSFSIYTNTRRLVTYTPSPGALECMDGIRAIAMMWVIIGHTFANQMVSATVWNPLDGLNWISSFWSLWITTAPITVDTFFMMAGLLIVYTTAEKMTRCK
;
A
#
# COMPACT_ATOMS: atom_id res chain seq x y z
N MET A 1 -4.18 -3.07 15.37
CA MET A 1 -5.35 -2.39 14.74
C MET A 1 -6.62 -2.38 15.61
N VAL A 2 -7.02 -1.24 16.14
CA VAL A 2 -8.03 -1.14 17.21
C VAL A 2 -9.46 -0.91 16.71
N SER A 3 -10.45 -1.67 17.22
CA SER A 3 -11.89 -1.43 17.05
C SER A 3 -12.73 -2.28 18.02
N ILE A 4 -13.55 -1.65 18.88
CA ILE A 4 -14.45 -2.33 19.85
C ILE A 4 -15.92 -1.91 19.65
N PRO A 5 -16.86 -2.87 19.68
CA PRO A 5 -18.30 -2.64 19.77
C PRO A 5 -18.82 -2.49 21.21
N LEU A 6 -19.92 -1.76 21.35
CA LEU A 6 -20.56 -1.36 22.60
C LEU A 6 -21.60 -2.39 23.05
N ASN A 7 -21.29 -3.20 24.06
CA ASN A 7 -22.20 -3.64 25.13
C ASN A 7 -21.58 -4.79 25.92
N GLN A 8 -20.91 -4.55 27.06
CA GLN A 8 -20.88 -5.47 28.21
C GLN A 8 -20.52 -4.70 29.50
N GLU A 9 -21.32 -4.88 30.55
CA GLU A 9 -21.06 -4.45 31.94
C GLU A 9 -20.33 -5.57 32.69
N PHE A 10 -19.37 -5.23 33.57
CA PHE A 10 -18.90 -6.18 34.59
C PHE A 10 -18.58 -5.52 35.93
N SER A 11 -18.97 -6.24 36.99
CA SER A 11 -18.82 -5.95 38.41
C SER A 11 -17.38 -6.14 38.90
N THR A 12 -16.98 -5.32 39.88
CA THR A 12 -15.65 -5.38 40.50
C THR A 12 -15.53 -6.57 41.44
N ILE A 13 -14.45 -7.34 41.30
CA ILE A 13 -14.03 -8.40 42.23
C ILE A 13 -13.15 -7.75 43.31
N ASN A 14 -13.47 -7.97 44.59
CA ASN A 14 -12.61 -7.65 45.72
C ASN A 14 -11.57 -8.77 45.87
N LEU A 15 -10.28 -8.46 45.76
CA LEU A 15 -9.20 -9.36 46.15
C LEU A 15 -8.62 -8.91 47.49
N SER A 16 -8.92 -9.69 48.53
CA SER A 16 -8.22 -9.68 49.81
C SER A 16 -7.42 -10.98 49.92
N GLU A 17 -6.16 -10.97 49.49
CA GLU A 17 -5.15 -11.92 49.98
C GLU A 17 -3.75 -11.40 49.64
N GLU A 18 -2.95 -11.24 50.68
CA GLU A 18 -1.62 -10.64 50.69
C GLU A 18 -0.61 -11.72 50.30
N LEU A 19 0.05 -11.56 49.14
CA LEU A 19 1.06 -12.50 48.64
C LEU A 19 2.44 -11.89 48.86
N ASP A 20 3.19 -12.41 49.84
CA ASP A 20 4.57 -12.04 50.15
C ASP A 20 5.49 -12.31 48.93
N LEU A 21 5.98 -11.25 48.29
CA LEU A 21 7.04 -11.31 47.29
C LEU A 21 8.31 -10.68 47.89
N GLU A 22 9.34 -11.52 48.03
CA GLU A 22 10.69 -11.10 48.40
C GLU A 22 11.22 -9.96 47.52
N ASP A 23 11.97 -9.08 48.17
CA ASP A 23 12.35 -7.73 47.77
C ASP A 23 13.27 -7.72 46.52
N ILE A 24 12.68 -7.81 45.33
CA ILE A 24 13.37 -7.56 44.06
C ILE A 24 13.47 -6.05 43.88
N SER A 25 14.60 -5.47 44.29
CA SER A 25 14.91 -4.07 44.01
C SER A 25 15.14 -3.88 42.51
N TRP A 26 14.11 -3.43 41.79
CA TRP A 26 14.25 -2.99 40.41
C TRP A 26 15.21 -1.79 40.35
N PRO A 27 16.13 -1.72 39.38
CA PRO A 27 16.89 -0.49 39.16
C PRO A 27 15.91 0.64 38.84
N GLU A 28 16.05 1.78 39.53
CA GLU A 28 15.32 3.00 39.20
C GLU A 28 15.72 3.47 37.80
N LEU A 29 15.00 2.97 36.78
CA LEU A 29 15.05 3.56 35.46
C LEU A 29 14.46 4.96 35.58
N PRO A 30 15.10 6.01 35.04
CA PRO A 30 14.55 7.35 35.02
C PRO A 30 13.42 7.37 34.00
N TRP A 31 12.26 6.83 34.38
CA TRP A 31 11.04 7.06 33.64
C TRP A 31 10.80 8.56 33.70
N THR A 32 10.95 9.24 32.56
CA THR A 32 10.52 10.64 32.46
C THR A 32 9.05 10.65 32.86
N GLU A 33 8.71 11.32 33.96
CA GLU A 33 7.33 11.45 34.41
C GLU A 33 6.46 11.79 33.20
N LEU A 34 5.41 10.98 33.02
CA LEU A 34 4.52 11.11 31.88
C LEU A 34 3.68 12.38 32.08
N ASN A 35 4.28 13.53 31.76
CA ASN A 35 3.69 14.82 31.99
C ASN A 35 2.47 14.93 31.06
N SER A 36 1.27 14.97 31.66
CA SER A 36 -0.01 15.07 30.96
C SER A 36 -0.11 16.31 30.04
N LYS A 37 0.72 17.33 30.26
CA LYS A 37 0.85 18.49 29.35
C LYS A 37 1.73 18.20 28.13
N LYS A 38 2.68 17.27 28.23
CA LYS A 38 3.63 16.88 27.17
C LYS A 38 3.07 15.80 26.23
N THR A 39 2.11 15.00 26.71
CA THR A 39 1.35 14.00 25.91
C THR A 39 0.12 14.58 25.20
N ARG A 40 -0.16 15.88 25.37
CA ARG A 40 -1.25 16.55 24.66
C ARG A 40 -0.85 16.76 23.20
N ILE A 41 -1.52 16.06 22.28
CA ILE A 41 -1.36 16.28 20.84
C ILE A 41 -1.64 17.75 20.55
N LYS A 42 -0.69 18.45 19.90
CA LYS A 42 -0.88 19.86 19.52
C LYS A 42 -2.14 19.96 18.64
N LYS A 43 -2.96 20.99 18.88
CA LYS A 43 -4.20 21.22 18.12
C LYS A 43 -3.95 21.24 16.59
N SER A 44 -2.83 21.82 16.16
CA SER A 44 -2.39 21.84 14.75
C SER A 44 -2.12 20.45 14.18
N THR A 45 -1.52 19.55 14.97
CA THR A 45 -1.26 18.16 14.58
C THR A 45 -2.59 17.41 14.43
N PHE A 46 -3.53 17.62 15.35
CA PHE A 46 -4.86 17.02 15.28
C PHE A 46 -5.64 17.51 14.03
N GLU A 47 -5.60 18.80 13.74
CA GLU A 47 -6.21 19.37 12.52
C GLU A 47 -5.57 18.81 11.25
N GLY A 48 -4.25 18.64 11.23
CA GLY A 48 -3.53 17.97 10.14
C GLY A 48 -4.01 16.53 9.95
N LEU A 49 -4.13 15.76 11.02
CA LEU A 49 -4.62 14.38 10.96
C LEU A 49 -6.07 14.28 10.48
N LEU A 50 -6.91 15.23 10.88
CA LEU A 50 -8.29 15.34 10.39
C LEU A 50 -8.31 15.56 8.86
N LYS A 51 -7.49 16.51 8.39
CA LYS A 51 -7.35 16.82 6.97
C LYS A 51 -6.84 15.63 6.17
N TYR A 52 -5.88 14.88 6.72
CA TYR A 52 -5.38 13.64 6.12
C TYR A 52 -6.47 12.59 5.97
N LYS A 53 -7.28 12.36 7.01
CA LYS A 53 -8.36 11.38 6.97
C LYS A 53 -9.42 11.75 5.92
N MET A 54 -9.82 13.03 5.86
CA MET A 54 -10.74 13.52 4.84
C MET A 54 -10.17 13.37 3.43
N LEU A 55 -8.89 13.68 3.24
CA LEU A 55 -8.22 13.56 1.96
C LEU A 55 -8.09 12.10 1.51
N LYS A 56 -7.78 11.20 2.44
CA LYS A 56 -7.72 9.75 2.22
C LYS A 56 -9.07 9.21 1.75
N ALA A 57 -10.16 9.61 2.39
CA ALA A 57 -11.52 9.21 1.99
C ALA A 57 -11.88 9.73 0.58
N LYS A 58 -11.54 10.98 0.26
CA LYS A 58 -11.73 11.53 -1.09
C LYS A 58 -10.92 10.79 -2.16
N ILE A 59 -9.66 10.47 -1.88
CA ILE A 59 -8.81 9.71 -2.82
C ILE A 59 -9.36 8.30 -3.03
N GLN A 60 -9.86 7.66 -1.98
CA GLN A 60 -10.50 6.36 -2.08
C GLN A 60 -11.72 6.39 -3.03
N GLU A 61 -12.55 7.41 -2.92
CA GLU A 61 -13.70 7.63 -3.82
C GLU A 61 -13.26 7.89 -5.26
N ILE A 62 -12.30 8.79 -5.49
CA ILE A 62 -11.79 9.16 -6.82
C ILE A 62 -11.20 7.94 -7.56
N PHE A 63 -10.47 7.08 -6.85
CA PHE A 63 -9.84 5.90 -7.43
C PHE A 63 -10.76 4.66 -7.47
N GLY A 64 -12.04 4.78 -7.07
CA GLY A 64 -12.99 3.67 -7.09
C GLY A 64 -12.59 2.51 -6.17
N LEU A 65 -11.79 2.78 -5.14
CA LEU A 65 -11.32 1.77 -4.19
C LEU A 65 -12.39 1.58 -3.10
N THR A 66 -13.49 0.90 -3.40
CA THR A 66 -14.50 0.58 -2.38
C THR A 66 -13.91 -0.43 -1.38
N SER A 67 -13.41 0.06 -0.25
CA SER A 67 -13.41 -0.75 0.96
C SER A 67 -14.86 -0.86 1.40
N GLU A 68 -15.52 -1.95 1.03
CA GLU A 68 -16.56 -2.50 1.90
C GLU A 68 -15.98 -2.50 3.34
N ASN A 69 -16.77 -2.01 4.30
CA ASN A 69 -16.48 -1.86 5.74
C ASN A 69 -16.26 -0.44 6.32
N ILE A 70 -16.47 0.67 5.59
CA ILE A 70 -16.48 2.02 6.22
C ILE A 70 -17.88 2.67 6.24
N LEU A 71 -18.82 2.24 5.38
CA LEU A 71 -20.19 2.76 5.38
C LEU A 71 -21.15 1.95 6.26
N SER A 72 -20.82 1.77 7.53
CA SER A 72 -21.81 1.43 8.55
C SER A 72 -21.52 2.26 9.79
N ASN A 73 -22.26 3.37 9.90
CA ASN A 73 -22.39 4.29 11.05
C ASN A 73 -21.85 5.72 10.85
N GLU A 74 -22.35 6.43 9.83
CA GLU A 74 -22.26 7.90 9.78
C GLU A 74 -23.65 8.55 9.91
N LYS A 75 -24.31 8.28 11.04
CA LYS A 75 -25.33 9.15 11.65
C LYS A 75 -25.15 9.12 13.17
N SER A 76 -24.12 9.77 13.67
CA SER A 76 -24.13 10.26 15.05
C SER A 76 -23.25 11.48 15.19
N SER A 77 -23.90 12.57 15.57
CA SER A 77 -23.38 13.88 15.90
C SER A 77 -22.22 13.83 16.91
N GLY A 78 -21.13 14.54 16.61
CA GLY A 78 -20.23 15.12 17.62
C GLY A 78 -19.18 14.23 18.27
N GLN A 79 -18.70 13.15 17.63
CA GLN A 79 -17.69 12.26 18.22
C GLN A 79 -16.40 12.20 17.40
N LEU A 80 -15.28 12.25 18.14
CA LEU A 80 -13.89 12.21 17.68
C LEU A 80 -13.72 11.24 16.49
N PRO A 81 -13.10 11.64 15.36
CA PRO A 81 -12.93 10.73 14.23
C PRO A 81 -12.08 9.53 14.67
N ASN A 82 -12.58 8.30 14.45
CA ASN A 82 -11.80 7.06 14.64
C ASN A 82 -10.43 7.18 13.98
N LEU A 83 -9.41 7.50 14.76
CA LEU A 83 -8.06 7.82 14.32
C LEU A 83 -7.20 6.62 14.71
N LYS A 84 -6.86 5.79 13.74
CA LYS A 84 -6.04 4.61 13.95
C LYS A 84 -4.57 5.00 13.82
N PHE A 85 -3.78 4.70 14.84
CA PHE A 85 -2.35 4.88 14.83
C PHE A 85 -1.67 3.57 15.19
N ASN A 86 -0.56 3.29 14.53
CA ASN A 86 0.32 2.20 14.89
C ASN A 86 1.43 2.77 15.76
N LEU A 87 1.53 2.28 16.99
CA LEU A 87 2.59 2.64 17.92
C LEU A 87 3.42 1.40 18.21
N ALA A 88 4.74 1.52 18.05
CA ALA A 88 5.68 0.51 18.51
C ALA A 88 6.19 0.92 19.89
N VAL A 89 6.00 0.06 20.89
CA VAL A 89 6.47 0.27 22.27
C VAL A 89 7.27 -0.96 22.70
N CYS A 90 8.40 -0.74 23.37
CA CYS A 90 9.13 -1.81 24.03
C CYS A 90 8.49 -2.08 25.40
N ILE A 91 8.00 -3.29 25.61
CA ILE A 91 7.34 -3.71 26.86
C ILE A 91 8.24 -4.75 27.55
N PRO A 92 8.47 -4.63 28.87
CA PRO A 92 9.21 -5.64 29.63
C PRO A 92 8.52 -7.01 29.55
N LYS A 93 9.31 -8.09 29.48
CA LYS A 93 8.82 -9.48 29.42
C LYS A 93 7.75 -9.86 30.47
N PRO A 94 7.80 -9.39 31.75
CA PRO A 94 6.79 -9.78 32.74
C PRO A 94 5.45 -9.04 32.60
N CYS A 95 5.36 -7.96 31.80
CA CYS A 95 4.16 -7.13 31.76
C CYS A 95 3.22 -7.56 30.62
N SER A 96 1.92 -7.58 30.90
CA SER A 96 0.89 -7.69 29.86
C SER A 96 0.70 -6.35 29.14
N VAL A 97 0.36 -6.40 27.85
CA VAL A 97 0.20 -5.21 27.01
C VAL A 97 -0.92 -4.30 27.52
N ASN A 98 -2.03 -4.90 27.98
CA ASN A 98 -3.17 -4.18 28.51
C ASN A 98 -2.84 -3.40 29.79
N GLU A 99 -2.04 -3.98 30.69
CA GLU A 99 -1.67 -3.34 31.95
C GLU A 99 -0.66 -2.22 31.74
N THR A 100 0.30 -2.45 30.84
CA THR A 100 1.31 -1.45 30.48
C THR A 100 0.66 -0.23 29.86
N PHE A 101 -0.28 -0.41 28.92
CA PHE A 101 -0.98 0.72 28.30
C PHE A 101 -1.94 1.43 29.26
N LYS A 102 -2.64 0.70 30.13
CA LYS A 102 -3.48 1.30 31.18
C LYS A 102 -2.67 2.19 32.14
N ASN A 103 -1.48 1.74 32.53
CA ASN A 103 -0.59 2.50 33.43
C ASN A 103 0.14 3.64 32.69
N LEU A 104 0.58 3.40 31.45
CA LEU A 104 1.24 4.40 30.61
C LEU A 104 0.30 5.53 30.19
N LEU A 105 -1.00 5.26 30.00
CA LEU A 105 -2.01 6.25 29.63
C LEU A 105 -2.93 6.62 30.80
N GLY A 106 -2.64 6.17 32.02
CA GLY A 106 -3.46 6.36 33.22
C GLY A 106 -3.72 7.82 33.63
N GLY A 107 -3.08 8.80 32.98
CA GLY A 107 -3.40 10.22 33.08
C GLY A 107 -4.46 10.72 32.09
N LEU A 108 -4.99 9.85 31.22
CA LEU A 108 -5.99 10.15 30.18
C LEU A 108 -7.30 9.37 30.43
N SER A 109 -7.75 9.30 31.68
CA SER A 109 -8.93 8.56 32.13
C SER A 109 -10.26 8.97 31.46
N GLU A 110 -10.27 10.02 30.64
CA GLU A 110 -11.44 10.46 29.86
C GLU A 110 -11.45 9.92 28.41
N VAL A 111 -10.37 9.31 27.93
CA VAL A 111 -10.29 8.78 26.55
C VAL A 111 -10.26 7.26 26.59
N LYS A 112 -11.37 6.62 26.21
CA LYS A 112 -11.48 5.17 26.06
C LYS A 112 -10.70 4.71 24.82
N LEU A 113 -9.42 4.45 25.00
CA LEU A 113 -8.54 3.88 23.99
C LEU A 113 -8.71 2.36 24.02
N ASP A 114 -9.13 1.81 22.89
CA ASP A 114 -9.11 0.37 22.66
C ASP A 114 -7.70 -0.01 22.13
N PHE A 115 -7.25 -1.25 22.33
CA PHE A 115 -5.90 -1.70 21.99
C PHE A 115 -5.95 -3.09 21.36
N THR A 116 -5.07 -3.32 20.39
CA THR A 116 -5.00 -4.57 19.63
C THR A 116 -3.56 -4.77 19.19
N GLU A 117 -3.02 -5.92 19.53
CA GLU A 117 -1.69 -6.33 19.13
C GLU A 117 -1.72 -6.84 17.69
N GLU A 118 -0.87 -6.27 16.84
CA GLU A 118 -0.77 -6.69 15.43
C GLU A 118 0.47 -7.57 15.21
N TYR A 119 1.58 -7.23 15.84
CA TYR A 119 2.82 -8.01 15.85
C TYR A 119 3.66 -7.67 17.09
N CYS A 120 4.20 -8.70 17.73
CA CYS A 120 5.21 -8.57 18.78
C CYS A 120 6.55 -9.00 18.19
N ARG A 121 7.58 -8.15 18.29
CA ARG A 121 8.95 -8.48 17.82
C ARG A 121 9.84 -8.72 19.03
N LEU A 122 10.36 -9.93 19.14
CA LEU A 122 11.35 -10.26 20.18
C LEU A 122 12.77 -9.87 19.72
N PRO A 123 13.73 -9.65 20.65
CA PRO A 123 15.11 -9.32 20.29
C PRO A 123 15.80 -10.37 19.40
N ASN A 124 15.34 -11.63 19.47
CA ASN A 124 15.83 -12.75 18.69
C ASN A 124 14.83 -13.21 17.63
N ASP A 125 13.86 -12.37 17.24
CA ASP A 125 12.91 -12.75 16.21
C ASP A 125 13.58 -12.91 14.86
N LYS A 126 13.16 -13.92 14.11
CA LYS A 126 13.67 -14.13 12.76
C LYS A 126 13.19 -12.97 11.87
N PRO A 127 14.09 -12.27 11.15
CA PRO A 127 13.68 -11.11 10.37
C PRO A 127 12.79 -11.48 9.17
N TRP A 128 12.85 -12.74 8.73
CA TRP A 128 12.22 -13.25 7.52
C TRP A 128 11.26 -14.36 7.88
N THR A 129 10.04 -14.26 7.38
CA THR A 129 9.03 -15.30 7.47
C THR A 129 9.34 -16.42 6.47
N ALA A 130 8.78 -17.61 6.67
CA ALA A 130 8.96 -18.73 5.74
C ALA A 130 8.57 -18.35 4.30
N VAL A 131 7.56 -17.50 4.15
CA VAL A 131 7.08 -17.00 2.85
C VAL A 131 8.14 -16.17 2.14
N ASP A 132 8.89 -15.34 2.87
CA ASP A 132 9.93 -14.49 2.28
C ASP A 132 11.07 -15.32 1.69
N TYR A 133 11.46 -16.42 2.35
CA TYR A 133 12.44 -17.36 1.83
C TYR A 133 11.94 -18.06 0.57
N VAL A 134 10.69 -18.53 0.56
CA VAL A 134 10.09 -19.18 -0.61
C VAL A 134 10.04 -18.21 -1.79
N ALA A 135 9.61 -16.97 -1.57
CA ALA A 135 9.57 -15.94 -2.59
C ALA A 135 10.97 -15.67 -3.16
N LEU A 136 11.98 -15.51 -2.29
CA LEU A 136 13.37 -15.30 -2.72
C LEU A 136 13.88 -16.45 -3.60
N VAL A 137 13.61 -17.70 -3.22
CA VAL A 137 14.02 -18.88 -4.01
C VAL A 137 13.33 -18.87 -5.39
N ILE A 138 12.03 -18.58 -5.46
CA ILE A 138 11.29 -18.54 -6.73
C ILE A 138 11.83 -17.42 -7.63
N PHE A 139 11.99 -16.20 -7.10
CA PHE A 139 12.48 -15.06 -7.88
C PHE A 139 13.93 -15.26 -8.34
N THR A 140 14.77 -15.88 -7.52
CA THR A 140 16.15 -16.21 -7.92
C THR A 140 16.17 -17.26 -9.03
N ILE A 141 15.35 -18.32 -8.96
CA ILE A 141 15.23 -19.30 -10.04
C ILE A 141 14.78 -18.63 -11.35
N ILE A 142 13.73 -17.80 -11.29
CA ILE A 142 13.24 -17.07 -12.47
C ILE A 142 14.34 -16.14 -13.01
N GLY A 143 15.04 -15.40 -12.15
CA GLY A 143 16.14 -14.52 -12.53
C GLY A 143 17.29 -15.25 -13.21
N VAL A 144 17.66 -16.43 -12.71
CA VAL A 144 18.69 -17.29 -13.33
C VAL A 144 18.23 -17.82 -14.69
N LEU A 145 16.97 -18.27 -14.82
CA LEU A 145 16.41 -18.70 -16.10
C LEU A 145 16.42 -17.58 -17.13
N ILE A 146 16.03 -16.36 -16.72
CA ILE A 146 16.08 -15.16 -17.55
C ILE A 146 17.51 -14.84 -17.97
N PHE A 147 18.47 -14.87 -17.04
CA PHE A 147 19.87 -14.55 -17.33
C PHE A 147 20.48 -15.55 -18.32
N LEU A 148 20.32 -16.85 -18.07
CA LEU A 148 20.83 -17.90 -18.95
C LEU A 148 20.16 -17.84 -20.33
N SER A 149 18.85 -17.63 -20.38
CA SER A 149 18.09 -17.49 -21.62
C SER A 149 18.52 -16.26 -22.42
N THR A 150 18.68 -15.11 -21.76
CA THR A 150 19.11 -13.86 -22.40
C THR A 150 20.56 -13.94 -22.87
N PHE A 151 21.46 -14.54 -22.08
CA PHE A 151 22.85 -14.76 -22.47
C PHE A 151 22.97 -15.67 -23.70
N TYR A 152 22.23 -16.79 -23.71
CA TYR A 152 22.16 -17.70 -24.86
C TYR A 152 21.67 -16.99 -26.11
N ASP A 153 20.60 -16.20 -25.98
CA ASP A 153 19.96 -15.46 -27.09
C ASP A 153 20.89 -14.39 -27.67
N ILE A 154 21.55 -13.58 -26.82
CA ILE A 154 22.54 -12.58 -27.27
C ILE A 154 23.75 -13.25 -27.95
N ARG A 155 24.27 -14.34 -27.36
CA ARG A 155 25.38 -15.11 -27.97
C ARG A 155 24.98 -15.65 -29.35
N HIS A 156 23.78 -16.22 -29.47
CA HIS A 156 23.33 -16.84 -30.70
C HIS A 156 23.00 -15.80 -31.79
N GLU A 157 22.31 -14.73 -31.43
CA GLU A 157 21.77 -13.76 -32.40
C GLU A 157 22.77 -12.64 -32.73
N VAL A 158 23.50 -12.11 -31.75
CA VAL A 158 24.40 -10.96 -31.95
C VAL A 158 25.83 -11.41 -32.27
N ILE A 159 26.37 -12.34 -31.48
CA ILE A 159 27.79 -12.75 -31.61
C ILE A 159 27.97 -13.75 -32.74
N LEU A 160 27.15 -14.80 -32.76
CA LEU A 160 27.26 -15.89 -33.73
C LEU A 160 26.54 -15.60 -35.06
N LYS A 161 25.75 -14.51 -35.15
CA LYS A 161 24.93 -14.11 -36.31
C LYS A 161 24.19 -15.28 -36.96
N LYS A 162 23.73 -16.23 -36.14
CA LYS A 162 23.17 -17.49 -36.60
C LYS A 162 21.66 -17.37 -36.68
N ASP A 163 21.06 -17.90 -37.75
CA ASP A 163 19.64 -17.72 -38.02
C ASP A 163 18.74 -18.12 -36.84
N ALA A 164 17.75 -17.28 -36.54
CA ALA A 164 16.78 -17.50 -35.48
C ALA A 164 16.03 -18.86 -35.57
N LYS A 165 16.04 -19.50 -36.74
CA LYS A 165 15.40 -20.80 -37.01
C LYS A 165 16.20 -22.01 -36.49
N THR A 166 17.51 -21.88 -36.27
CA THR A 166 18.35 -22.97 -35.72
C THR A 166 18.49 -22.94 -34.20
N ALA A 167 18.02 -21.87 -33.54
CA ALA A 167 18.03 -21.77 -32.08
C ALA A 167 16.86 -22.56 -31.45
N ASN A 168 17.15 -23.32 -30.39
CA ASN A 168 16.12 -24.01 -29.61
C ASN A 168 15.12 -23.02 -28.99
N LYS A 169 13.84 -23.15 -29.33
CA LYS A 169 12.76 -22.26 -28.85
C LYS A 169 12.66 -22.22 -27.33
N LEU A 170 12.90 -23.34 -26.64
CA LEU A 170 12.87 -23.45 -25.18
C LEU A 170 13.87 -22.50 -24.50
N TYR A 171 15.12 -22.48 -24.95
CA TYR A 171 16.16 -21.62 -24.38
C TYR A 171 15.99 -20.13 -24.68
N ARG A 172 15.07 -19.77 -25.58
CA ARG A 172 14.74 -18.38 -25.92
C ARG A 172 13.47 -17.88 -25.23
N SER A 173 12.70 -18.78 -24.62
CA SER A 173 11.35 -18.47 -24.12
C SER A 173 11.37 -17.43 -22.99
N PHE A 174 12.42 -17.43 -22.16
CA PHE A 174 12.58 -16.50 -21.04
C PHE A 174 13.56 -15.35 -21.34
N SER A 175 13.99 -15.18 -22.59
CA SER A 175 14.96 -14.14 -22.95
C SER A 175 14.28 -12.78 -22.93
N ILE A 176 14.81 -11.84 -22.14
CA ILE A 176 14.32 -10.46 -22.14
C ILE A 176 14.54 -9.83 -23.52
N TYR A 177 15.71 -10.03 -24.13
CA TYR A 177 16.05 -9.36 -25.38
C TYR A 177 15.04 -9.65 -26.51
N THR A 178 14.76 -10.93 -26.78
CA THR A 178 13.80 -11.30 -27.81
C THR A 178 12.38 -10.93 -27.44
N ASN A 179 11.96 -11.16 -26.21
CA ASN A 179 10.58 -10.88 -25.81
C ASN A 179 10.31 -9.37 -25.84
N THR A 180 11.22 -8.54 -25.34
CA THR A 180 11.14 -7.08 -25.45
C THR A 180 11.17 -6.63 -26.90
N ARG A 181 12.06 -7.20 -27.74
CA ARG A 181 12.05 -6.84 -29.17
C ARG A 181 10.72 -7.20 -29.83
N ARG A 182 10.12 -8.35 -29.51
CA ARG A 182 8.78 -8.73 -30.00
C ARG A 182 7.67 -7.83 -29.47
N LEU A 183 7.79 -7.35 -28.23
CA LEU A 183 6.82 -6.43 -27.63
C LEU A 183 6.88 -5.02 -28.23
N VAL A 184 8.07 -4.56 -28.61
CA VAL A 184 8.30 -3.20 -29.14
C VAL A 184 8.23 -3.16 -30.68
N THR A 185 8.52 -4.28 -31.36
CA THR A 185 8.42 -4.37 -32.81
C THR A 185 6.98 -4.63 -33.21
N TYR A 186 6.38 -3.69 -33.93
CA TYR A 186 5.05 -3.87 -34.50
C TYR A 186 5.15 -4.03 -36.03
N THR A 187 4.17 -4.73 -36.61
CA THR A 187 3.99 -4.78 -38.07
C THR A 187 2.83 -3.86 -38.44
N PRO A 188 3.04 -2.84 -39.29
CA PRO A 188 1.98 -1.90 -39.67
C PRO A 188 0.83 -2.64 -40.37
N SER A 189 -0.39 -2.43 -39.90
CA SER A 189 -1.60 -2.98 -40.53
C SER A 189 -2.28 -1.89 -41.37
N PRO A 190 -2.67 -2.16 -42.62
CA PRO A 190 -3.42 -1.20 -43.43
C PRO A 190 -4.71 -0.78 -42.71
N GLY A 191 -4.91 0.52 -42.50
CA GLY A 191 -6.11 1.07 -41.85
C GLY A 191 -6.08 1.11 -40.32
N ALA A 192 -4.98 0.73 -39.66
CA ALA A 192 -4.83 0.91 -38.21
C ALA A 192 -4.28 2.30 -37.85
N LEU A 193 -4.85 2.93 -36.82
CA LEU A 193 -4.34 4.19 -36.26
C LEU A 193 -3.25 3.89 -35.21
N GLU A 194 -2.02 3.68 -35.70
CA GLU A 194 -0.88 3.21 -34.89
C GLU A 194 -0.56 4.11 -33.69
N CYS A 195 -0.75 5.43 -33.82
CA CYS A 195 -0.55 6.37 -32.72
C CYS A 195 -1.51 6.13 -31.55
N MET A 196 -2.71 5.60 -31.79
CA MET A 196 -3.68 5.32 -30.73
C MET A 196 -3.25 4.17 -29.85
N ASP A 197 -2.62 3.14 -30.41
CA ASP A 197 -2.13 2.00 -29.63
C ASP A 197 -0.99 2.42 -28.70
N GLY A 198 -0.12 3.34 -29.15
CA GLY A 198 0.91 3.96 -28.32
C GLY A 198 0.32 4.79 -27.17
N ILE A 199 -0.66 5.66 -27.45
CA ILE A 199 -1.37 6.45 -26.43
C ILE A 199 -2.03 5.52 -25.41
N ARG A 200 -2.67 4.43 -25.88
CA ARG A 200 -3.31 3.43 -25.02
C ARG A 200 -2.30 2.77 -24.08
N ALA A 201 -1.13 2.37 -24.58
CA ALA A 201 -0.10 1.76 -23.76
C ALA A 201 0.42 2.71 -22.67
N ILE A 202 0.67 3.97 -23.02
CA ILE A 202 1.11 4.99 -22.05
C ILE A 202 0.02 5.28 -21.01
N ALA A 203 -1.24 5.42 -21.45
CA ALA A 203 -2.38 5.64 -20.56
C ALA A 203 -2.58 4.47 -19.59
N MET A 204 -2.50 3.22 -20.06
CA MET A 204 -2.58 2.03 -19.20
C MET A 204 -1.45 2.00 -18.17
N MET A 205 -0.21 2.28 -18.59
CA MET A 205 0.93 2.34 -17.67
C MET A 205 0.71 3.41 -16.58
N TRP A 206 0.19 4.58 -16.95
CA TRP A 206 -0.09 5.65 -16.01
C TRP A 206 -1.22 5.28 -15.02
N VAL A 207 -2.28 4.63 -15.48
CA VAL A 207 -3.36 4.09 -14.62
C VAL A 207 -2.82 3.10 -13.59
N ILE A 208 -1.96 2.15 -14.01
CA ILE A 208 -1.35 1.16 -13.11
C ILE A 208 -0.54 1.87 -12.02
N ILE A 209 0.29 2.84 -12.39
CA ILE A 209 1.06 3.62 -11.42
C ILE A 209 0.12 4.38 -10.46
N GLY A 210 -0.91 5.05 -10.99
CA GLY A 210 -1.90 5.75 -10.16
C GLY A 210 -2.56 4.85 -9.12
N HIS A 211 -3.10 3.70 -9.55
CA HIS A 211 -3.76 2.77 -8.63
C HIS A 211 -2.80 2.12 -7.64
N THR A 212 -1.55 1.82 -8.02
CA THR A 212 -0.57 1.26 -7.06
C THR A 212 -0.29 2.23 -5.92
N PHE A 213 -0.05 3.51 -6.23
CA PHE A 213 0.16 4.53 -5.21
C PHE A 213 -1.10 4.83 -4.39
N ALA A 214 -2.27 4.93 -5.03
CA ALA A 214 -3.54 5.15 -4.34
C ALA A 214 -3.86 3.99 -3.38
N ASN A 215 -3.68 2.74 -3.83
CA ASN A 215 -3.87 1.56 -2.99
C ASN A 215 -2.95 1.56 -1.77
N GLN A 216 -1.68 1.93 -1.94
CA GLN A 216 -0.76 2.03 -0.81
C GLN A 216 -1.18 3.14 0.16
N MET A 217 -1.61 4.30 -0.35
CA MET A 217 -2.03 5.42 0.49
C MET A 217 -3.32 5.12 1.26
N VAL A 218 -4.25 4.38 0.65
CA VAL A 218 -5.56 4.07 1.21
C VAL A 218 -5.50 2.83 2.12
N SER A 219 -4.83 1.77 1.69
CA SER A 219 -4.86 0.46 2.36
C SER A 219 -3.71 0.27 3.36
N ALA A 220 -2.53 0.84 3.10
CA ALA A 220 -1.43 0.74 4.05
C ALA A 220 -1.55 1.80 5.15
N THR A 221 -1.10 1.44 6.35
CA THR A 221 -0.94 2.41 7.43
C THR A 221 0.30 3.24 7.15
N VAL A 222 0.11 4.47 6.68
CA VAL A 222 1.23 5.39 6.47
C VAL A 222 1.87 5.68 7.82
N TRP A 223 3.15 5.32 7.96
CA TRP A 223 3.94 5.52 9.19
C TRP A 223 3.90 6.97 9.68
N ASN A 224 3.93 7.94 8.76
CA ASN A 224 3.73 9.35 9.06
C ASN A 224 2.64 9.99 8.19
N PRO A 225 1.40 10.13 8.68
CA PRO A 225 0.30 10.72 7.91
C PRO A 225 0.51 12.21 7.60
N LEU A 226 1.27 12.94 8.42
CA LEU A 226 1.56 14.36 8.17
C LEU A 226 2.55 14.54 7.02
N ASP A 227 3.54 13.67 6.89
CA ASP A 227 4.43 13.66 5.72
C ASP A 227 3.67 13.24 4.47
N GLY A 228 2.74 12.28 4.60
CA GLY A 228 1.82 11.92 3.53
C GLY A 228 1.01 13.12 3.02
N LEU A 229 0.51 13.97 3.93
CA LEU A 229 -0.15 15.22 3.54
C LEU A 229 0.76 16.17 2.79
N ASN A 230 1.96 16.40 3.31
CA ASN A 230 2.95 17.29 2.68
C ASN A 230 3.28 16.80 1.26
N TRP A 231 3.46 15.48 1.10
CA TRP A 231 3.70 14.86 -0.19
C TRP A 231 2.53 15.06 -1.15
N ILE A 232 1.28 14.80 -0.73
CA ILE A 232 0.10 14.99 -1.60
C ILE A 232 -0.04 16.45 -2.02
N SER A 233 0.30 17.41 -1.17
CA SER A 233 0.29 18.84 -1.54
C SER A 233 1.48 19.29 -2.39
N SER A 234 2.48 18.42 -2.61
CA SER A 234 3.67 18.77 -3.39
C SER A 234 3.40 18.69 -4.89
N PHE A 235 4.12 19.49 -5.68
CA PHE A 235 4.00 19.45 -7.15
C PHE A 235 4.29 18.06 -7.74
N TRP A 236 5.23 17.31 -7.14
CA TRP A 236 5.61 15.98 -7.58
C TRP A 236 4.57 14.89 -7.34
N SER A 237 3.58 15.10 -6.47
CA SER A 237 2.48 14.14 -6.35
C SER A 237 1.44 14.33 -7.45
N LEU A 238 1.41 15.51 -8.09
CA LEU A 238 0.36 15.90 -9.01
C LEU A 238 0.20 14.85 -10.12
N TRP A 239 1.30 14.43 -10.75
CA TRP A 239 1.27 13.44 -11.83
C TRP A 239 0.69 12.08 -11.40
N ILE A 240 0.78 11.71 -10.12
CA ILE A 240 0.17 10.47 -9.60
C ILE A 240 -1.30 10.72 -9.24
N THR A 241 -1.58 11.82 -8.56
CA THR A 241 -2.94 12.17 -8.12
C THR A 241 -3.89 12.47 -9.28
N THR A 242 -3.37 12.89 -10.44
CA THR A 242 -4.15 13.13 -11.67
C THR A 242 -4.32 11.89 -12.54
N ALA A 243 -3.75 10.74 -12.16
CA ALA A 243 -3.93 9.49 -12.91
C ALA A 243 -5.40 9.13 -13.21
N PRO A 244 -6.41 9.39 -12.36
CA PRO A 244 -7.82 9.13 -12.68
C PRO A 244 -8.33 9.89 -13.91
N ILE A 245 -7.76 11.06 -14.23
CA ILE A 245 -8.13 11.88 -15.40
C ILE A 245 -7.75 11.16 -16.71
N THR A 246 -6.83 10.18 -16.67
CA THR A 246 -6.48 9.38 -17.85
C THR A 246 -7.66 8.58 -18.41
N VAL A 247 -8.70 8.32 -17.60
CA VAL A 247 -9.95 7.67 -18.05
C VAL A 247 -10.62 8.49 -19.17
N ASP A 248 -10.52 9.81 -19.13
CA ASP A 248 -11.06 10.69 -20.19
C ASP A 248 -10.35 10.46 -21.52
N THR A 249 -9.06 10.10 -21.49
CA THR A 249 -8.31 9.74 -22.69
C THR A 249 -8.84 8.44 -23.30
N PHE A 250 -9.19 7.45 -22.48
CA PHE A 250 -9.83 6.22 -22.95
C PHE A 250 -11.21 6.49 -23.55
N PHE A 251 -12.00 7.37 -22.93
CA PHE A 251 -13.30 7.77 -23.45
C PHE A 251 -13.17 8.49 -24.81
N MET A 252 -12.23 9.42 -24.93
CA MET A 252 -11.92 10.10 -26.19
C MET A 252 -11.48 9.10 -27.28
N MET A 253 -10.57 8.18 -26.94
CA MET A 253 -10.09 7.16 -27.88
C MET A 253 -11.23 6.24 -28.36
N ALA A 254 -12.14 5.84 -27.46
CA ALA A 254 -13.31 5.03 -27.83
C ALA A 254 -14.23 5.78 -28.81
N GLY A 255 -14.53 7.06 -28.53
CA GLY A 255 -15.32 7.90 -29.43
C GLY A 255 -14.67 8.10 -30.80
N LEU A 256 -13.36 8.37 -30.83
CA LEU A 256 -12.60 8.53 -32.07
C LEU A 256 -12.63 7.27 -32.93
N LEU A 257 -12.45 6.09 -32.32
CA LEU A 257 -12.46 4.82 -33.04
C LEU A 257 -13.84 4.50 -33.63
N ILE A 258 -14.92 4.84 -32.92
CA ILE A 258 -16.30 4.69 -33.42
C ILE A 258 -16.52 5.57 -34.65
N VAL A 259 -16.13 6.85 -34.60
CA VAL A 259 -16.28 7.77 -35.73
C VAL A 259 -15.42 7.30 -36.91
N TYR A 260 -14.16 6.94 -36.67
CA TYR A 260 -13.24 6.47 -37.70
C TYR A 260 -13.77 5.24 -38.44
N THR A 261 -14.20 4.22 -37.69
CA THR A 261 -14.74 2.98 -38.28
C THR A 261 -16.09 3.20 -38.99
N THR A 262 -16.93 4.10 -38.49
CA THR A 262 -18.20 4.45 -39.14
C THR A 262 -17.97 5.23 -40.43
N ALA A 263 -17.05 6.19 -40.42
CA ALA A 263 -16.66 6.96 -41.59
C ALA A 263 -16.11 6.04 -42.70
N GLU A 264 -15.22 5.11 -42.35
CA GLU A 264 -14.68 4.14 -43.31
C GLU A 264 -15.79 3.29 -43.94
N LYS A 265 -16.72 2.76 -43.14
CA LYS A 265 -17.87 1.99 -43.65
C LYS A 265 -18.75 2.81 -44.59
N MET A 266 -19.00 4.08 -44.27
CA MET A 266 -19.78 4.97 -45.14
C MET A 266 -19.07 5.27 -46.47
N THR A 267 -17.75 5.44 -46.46
CA THR A 267 -16.96 5.65 -47.69
C THR A 267 -16.91 4.41 -48.57
N ARG A 268 -16.89 3.20 -47.98
CA ARG A 268 -16.89 1.93 -48.74
C ARG A 268 -18.26 1.55 -49.33
N CYS A 269 -19.35 2.17 -48.89
CA CYS A 269 -20.71 1.92 -49.40
C CYS A 269 -21.10 2.79 -50.60
N LYS A 270 -20.16 3.56 -51.16
CA LYS A 270 -20.36 4.43 -52.33
C LYS A 270 -19.62 3.87 -53.54
#